data_AF-A0A7S1V7R0-F1
#
_entry.id   AF-A0A7S1V7R0-F1
#
_cell.length_a   1.000
_cell.length_b   1.000
_cell.length_c   1.000
_cell.angle_alpha   90.00
_cell.angle_beta   90.00
_cell.angle_gamma   90.00
#
_symmetry.space_group_name_H-M   'P 1'
#
loop_
_entity.id
_entity.type
_entity.pdbx_description
1 polymer ?
#
loop_
_entity_poly.entity_id
_entity_poly.type
_entity_poly.pdbx_seq_one_letter_code
_entity_poly.pdbx_strand_id
1 'polypeptide(L)'
;DIHDNPGHFTWFKLAEWMLVDIIEKLSSSLDHTPWYYFPFVDCVRTYFDVLFKECRVVASEHGFMKAYASQAFVTDLVPGAVMALLFAQLQAMSAPLANFFPVSLQSDEIMVEEIVFQAAIPSFHCGISSEQLTQSFRALVQDERIRQVTTLMEVPADGNTAGAGLQLYKASVPTYKTMGSVLMKLGSILPSARVLQISGHAVVQVRLTVDIQSDHNNQQRKHVQKEDAQKDTVLRQLKQDLCRIEGVSVLFDYCFANDNEALRVQT
;
A
#
# COMPACT_ATOMS: atom_id res chain seq x y z
N ASP A 1 21.41 44.24 3.74
CA ASP A 1 21.72 42.95 3.11
C ASP A 1 21.89 41.84 4.13
N ILE A 2 20.91 40.94 4.21
CA ILE A 2 20.94 39.75 5.08
C ILE A 2 21.21 38.46 4.27
N HIS A 3 21.37 38.56 2.94
CA HIS A 3 21.49 37.40 2.05
C HIS A 3 22.61 37.50 1.00
N ASP A 4 23.68 38.29 1.23
CA ASP A 4 24.78 38.43 0.25
C ASP A 4 25.66 37.18 0.09
N ASN A 5 25.38 36.12 0.83
CA ASN A 5 26.08 34.85 0.69
C ASN A 5 25.10 33.71 0.91
N PRO A 6 24.35 33.26 -0.13
CA PRO A 6 23.63 32.00 -0.04
C PRO A 6 24.68 30.93 0.25
N GLY A 7 24.74 30.49 1.51
CA GLY A 7 25.82 29.64 2.00
C GLY A 7 26.03 28.43 1.11
N HIS A 8 27.24 27.89 1.09
CA HIS A 8 27.66 26.78 0.20
C HIS A 8 26.73 25.55 0.22
N PHE A 9 25.92 25.41 1.27
CA PHE A 9 24.90 24.36 1.43
C PHE A 9 23.65 24.53 0.55
N THR A 10 23.39 25.72 0.02
CA THR A 10 22.15 25.96 -0.78
C THR A 10 22.18 25.21 -2.12
N TRP A 11 23.38 25.01 -2.68
CA TRP A 11 23.59 24.50 -4.03
C TRP A 11 23.49 22.98 -4.19
N PHE A 12 23.31 22.25 -3.10
CA PHE A 12 23.22 20.79 -3.11
C PHE A 12 21.95 20.24 -2.43
N LYS A 13 21.01 21.12 -2.06
CA LYS A 13 19.74 20.70 -1.43
C LYS A 13 18.88 19.81 -2.32
N LEU A 14 19.05 19.89 -3.65
CA LEU A 14 18.26 19.08 -4.56
C LEU A 14 18.60 17.60 -4.44
N ALA A 15 19.89 17.26 -4.29
CA ALA A 15 20.32 15.89 -4.05
C ALA A 15 19.72 15.34 -2.75
N GLU A 16 19.75 16.11 -1.66
CA GLU A 16 19.11 15.76 -0.39
C GLU A 16 17.61 15.48 -0.55
N TRP A 17 16.86 16.39 -1.18
CA TRP A 17 15.41 16.22 -1.41
C TRP A 17 15.10 15.00 -2.28
N MET A 18 15.92 14.76 -3.30
CA MET A 18 15.72 13.64 -4.20
C MET A 18 15.94 12.28 -3.51
N LEU A 19 16.80 12.18 -2.48
CA LEU A 19 16.88 10.95 -1.67
C LEU A 19 15.56 10.66 -0.95
N VAL A 20 14.93 11.70 -0.40
CA VAL A 20 13.61 11.58 0.24
C VAL A 20 12.56 11.16 -0.79
N ASP A 21 12.52 11.82 -1.95
CA ASP A 21 11.60 11.49 -3.04
C ASP A 21 11.76 10.05 -3.53
N ILE A 22 13.00 9.53 -3.61
CA ILE A 22 13.26 8.15 -4.02
C ILE A 22 12.68 7.16 -3.00
N ILE A 23 12.83 7.43 -1.70
CA ILE A 23 12.27 6.58 -0.63
C ILE A 23 10.74 6.64 -0.64
N GLU A 24 10.16 7.82 -0.83
CA GLU A 24 8.71 7.98 -0.93
C GLU A 24 8.15 7.24 -2.16
N LYS A 25 8.82 7.34 -3.32
CA LYS A 25 8.47 6.57 -4.52
C LYS A 25 8.56 5.07 -4.30
N LEU A 26 9.62 4.60 -3.63
CA LEU A 26 9.74 3.20 -3.26
C LEU A 26 8.57 2.78 -2.36
N SER A 27 8.33 3.52 -1.28
CA SER A 27 7.23 3.23 -0.34
C SER A 27 5.86 3.22 -1.04
N SER A 28 5.58 4.20 -1.90
CA SER A 28 4.34 4.27 -2.66
C SER A 28 4.20 3.11 -3.65
N SER A 29 5.30 2.69 -4.28
CA SER A 29 5.27 1.57 -5.22
C SER A 29 4.91 0.24 -4.53
N LEU A 30 5.36 0.06 -3.28
CA LEU A 30 5.11 -1.16 -2.50
C LEU A 30 3.63 -1.35 -2.14
N ASP A 31 2.82 -0.31 -2.24
CA ASP A 31 1.38 -0.39 -1.99
C ASP A 31 0.61 -1.08 -3.14
N HIS A 32 1.20 -1.22 -4.32
CA HIS A 32 0.54 -1.78 -5.52
C HIS A 32 1.45 -2.61 -6.44
N THR A 33 2.75 -2.64 -6.23
CA THR A 33 3.72 -3.36 -7.06
C THR A 33 4.68 -4.14 -6.15
N PRO A 34 4.99 -5.42 -6.46
CA PRO A 34 6.03 -6.13 -5.73
C PRO A 34 7.37 -5.38 -5.79
N TRP A 35 8.09 -5.37 -4.67
CA TRP A 35 9.39 -4.69 -4.55
C TRP A 35 10.40 -5.08 -5.64
N TYR A 36 10.34 -6.32 -6.14
CA TYR A 36 11.27 -6.83 -7.14
C TYR A 36 11.04 -6.30 -8.56
N TYR A 37 10.00 -5.51 -8.79
CA TYR A 37 9.81 -4.74 -10.03
C TYR A 37 10.11 -3.25 -9.89
N PHE A 38 10.52 -2.80 -8.71
CA PHE A 38 10.88 -1.41 -8.54
C PHE A 38 12.12 -1.05 -9.39
N PRO A 39 12.15 0.10 -10.09
CA PRO A 39 13.25 0.48 -10.97
C PRO A 39 14.44 1.06 -10.17
N PHE A 40 15.12 0.19 -9.41
CA PHE A 40 16.23 0.57 -8.53
C PHE A 40 17.35 1.31 -9.28
N VAL A 41 17.75 0.77 -10.44
CA VAL A 41 18.86 1.32 -11.24
C VAL A 41 18.52 2.70 -11.80
N ASP A 42 17.29 2.91 -12.26
CA ASP A 42 16.86 4.20 -12.82
C ASP A 42 16.81 5.29 -11.75
N CYS A 43 16.41 4.95 -10.51
CA CYS A 43 16.46 5.88 -9.39
C CYS A 43 17.89 6.30 -9.06
N VAL A 44 18.82 5.33 -8.96
CA VAL A 44 20.25 5.60 -8.70
C VAL A 44 20.87 6.43 -9.83
N ARG A 45 20.57 6.08 -11.08
CA ARG A 45 21.06 6.82 -12.25
C ARG A 45 20.56 8.27 -12.22
N THR A 46 19.26 8.47 -12.01
CA THR A 46 18.65 9.80 -11.92
C THR A 46 19.29 10.61 -10.80
N TYR A 47 19.55 9.98 -9.66
CA TYR A 47 20.23 10.60 -8.53
C TYR A 47 21.60 11.18 -8.90
N PHE A 48 22.48 10.34 -9.44
CA PHE A 48 23.82 10.78 -9.83
C PHE A 48 23.81 11.77 -11.00
N ASP A 49 22.86 11.62 -11.95
CA ASP A 49 22.70 12.57 -13.05
C ASP A 49 22.38 13.98 -12.53
N VAL A 50 21.53 14.10 -11.51
CA VAL A 50 21.22 15.40 -10.88
C VAL A 50 22.39 15.91 -10.05
N LEU A 51 23.00 15.08 -9.20
CA LEU A 51 24.16 15.47 -8.39
C LEU A 51 25.31 15.99 -9.27
N PHE A 52 25.61 15.33 -10.39
CA PHE A 52 26.65 15.78 -11.31
C PHE A 52 26.27 17.04 -12.09
N LYS A 53 24.97 17.27 -12.36
CA LYS A 53 24.50 18.55 -12.92
C LYS A 53 24.71 19.68 -11.92
N GLU A 54 24.38 19.48 -10.64
CA GLU A 54 24.64 20.48 -9.58
C GLU A 54 26.13 20.76 -9.45
N CYS A 55 26.98 19.72 -9.42
CA CYS A 55 28.44 19.89 -9.39
C CYS A 55 28.96 20.72 -10.57
N ARG A 56 28.41 20.53 -11.77
CA ARG A 56 28.81 21.33 -12.95
C ARG A 56 28.44 22.81 -12.81
N VAL A 57 27.26 23.10 -12.26
CA VAL A 57 26.84 24.48 -11.97
C VAL A 57 27.72 25.11 -10.88
N VAL A 58 28.00 24.39 -9.80
CA VAL A 58 28.90 24.88 -8.73
C VAL A 58 30.32 25.07 -9.26
N ALA A 59 30.78 24.20 -10.17
CA ALA A 59 32.11 24.32 -10.77
C ALA A 59 32.24 25.55 -11.65
N SER A 60 31.19 25.93 -12.40
CA SER A 60 31.20 27.15 -13.21
C SER A 60 31.16 28.43 -12.36
N GLU A 61 30.43 28.43 -11.24
CA GLU A 61 30.25 29.62 -10.38
C GLU A 61 31.36 29.80 -9.34
N HIS A 62 31.92 28.70 -8.83
CA HIS A 62 32.78 28.70 -7.63
C HIS A 62 34.08 27.93 -7.81
N GLY A 63 34.32 27.36 -8.99
CA GLY A 63 35.53 26.63 -9.33
C GLY A 63 35.45 25.13 -9.00
N PHE A 64 36.26 24.36 -9.72
CA PHE A 64 36.27 22.90 -9.69
C PHE A 64 36.54 22.31 -8.29
N MET A 65 37.52 22.85 -7.56
CA MET A 65 37.87 22.36 -6.22
C MET A 65 36.70 22.50 -5.24
N LYS A 66 35.92 23.58 -5.37
CA LYS A 66 34.77 23.81 -4.49
C LYS A 66 33.57 22.96 -4.87
N ALA A 67 33.44 22.55 -6.13
CA ALA A 67 32.40 21.63 -6.56
C ALA A 67 32.61 20.19 -6.06
N TYR A 68 33.84 19.68 -6.09
CA TYR A 68 34.12 18.25 -5.83
C TYR A 68 34.84 17.94 -4.53
N ALA A 69 35.47 18.93 -3.88
CA ALA A 69 36.16 18.75 -2.60
C ALA A 69 35.49 19.52 -1.45
N SER A 70 34.28 20.06 -1.67
CA SER A 70 33.53 20.71 -0.59
C SER A 70 32.88 19.68 0.34
N GLN A 71 32.70 20.09 1.60
CA GLN A 71 31.96 19.31 2.58
C GLN A 71 30.52 19.03 2.12
N ALA A 72 29.89 19.98 1.41
CA ALA A 72 28.54 19.81 0.84
C ALA A 72 28.49 18.63 -0.16
N PHE A 73 29.42 18.59 -1.12
CA PHE A 73 29.49 17.45 -2.04
C PHE A 73 29.67 16.11 -1.32
N VAL A 74 30.52 16.05 -0.30
CA VAL A 74 30.73 14.82 0.47
C VAL A 74 29.46 14.41 1.22
N THR A 75 28.70 15.37 1.78
CA THR A 75 27.45 15.08 2.50
C THR A 75 26.35 14.52 1.60
N ASP A 76 26.35 14.80 0.29
CA ASP A 76 25.39 14.22 -0.66
C ASP A 76 25.94 12.97 -1.36
N LEU A 77 27.25 12.91 -1.60
CA LEU A 77 27.87 11.75 -2.22
C LEU A 77 27.77 10.51 -1.33
N VAL A 78 28.03 10.65 -0.02
CA VAL A 78 28.06 9.49 0.90
C VAL A 78 26.70 8.79 1.01
N PRO A 79 25.58 9.48 1.33
CA PRO A 79 24.26 8.85 1.32
C PRO A 79 23.88 8.32 -0.06
N GLY A 80 24.20 9.04 -1.14
CA GLY A 80 23.98 8.57 -2.51
C GLY A 80 24.70 7.26 -2.83
N ALA A 81 25.95 7.12 -2.41
CA ALA A 81 26.74 5.90 -2.59
C ALA A 81 26.21 4.73 -1.75
N VAL A 82 25.80 4.99 -0.51
CA VAL A 82 25.16 3.97 0.35
C VAL A 82 23.84 3.51 -0.27
N MET A 83 22.99 4.44 -0.71
CA MET A 83 21.74 4.12 -1.41
C MET A 83 22.02 3.28 -2.67
N ALA A 84 23.00 3.67 -3.48
CA ALA A 84 23.37 2.95 -4.69
C ALA A 84 23.80 1.51 -4.41
N LEU A 85 24.58 1.29 -3.34
CA LEU A 85 24.98 -0.06 -2.93
C LEU A 85 23.77 -0.90 -2.50
N LEU A 86 22.88 -0.34 -1.66
CA LEU A 86 21.66 -1.01 -1.21
C LEU A 86 20.74 -1.35 -2.39
N PHE A 87 20.55 -0.40 -3.31
CA PHE A 87 19.68 -0.59 -4.48
C PHE A 87 20.29 -1.58 -5.49
N ALA A 88 21.61 -1.62 -5.62
CA ALA A 88 22.28 -2.67 -6.39
C ALA A 88 22.09 -4.06 -5.77
N GLN A 89 22.13 -4.18 -4.43
CA GLN A 89 21.82 -5.43 -3.74
C GLN A 89 20.36 -5.86 -3.94
N LEU A 90 19.41 -4.93 -3.81
CA LEU A 90 18.00 -5.19 -4.08
C LEU A 90 17.76 -5.61 -5.53
N GLN A 91 18.39 -4.93 -6.50
CA GLN A 91 18.32 -5.29 -7.92
C GLN A 91 18.88 -6.69 -8.20
N ALA A 92 19.99 -7.06 -7.55
CA ALA A 92 20.58 -8.39 -7.72
C ALA A 92 19.64 -9.49 -7.17
N MET A 93 18.96 -9.23 -6.06
CA MET A 93 17.97 -10.14 -5.48
C MET A 93 16.65 -10.17 -6.26
N SER A 94 16.29 -9.06 -6.92
CA SER A 94 15.03 -8.94 -7.66
C SER A 94 15.07 -9.67 -9.00
N ALA A 95 16.23 -9.66 -9.68
CA ALA A 95 16.41 -10.26 -11.00
C ALA A 95 15.90 -11.72 -11.13
N PRO A 96 16.26 -12.67 -10.25
CA PRO A 96 15.74 -14.05 -10.35
C PRO A 96 14.22 -14.13 -10.12
N LEU A 97 13.67 -13.30 -9.24
CA LEU A 97 12.22 -13.28 -8.96
C LEU A 97 11.43 -12.71 -10.14
N ALA A 98 11.91 -11.61 -10.72
CA ALA A 98 11.31 -11.00 -11.90
C ALA A 98 11.29 -11.95 -13.11
N ASN A 99 12.34 -12.77 -13.28
CA ASN A 99 12.39 -13.78 -14.32
C ASN A 99 11.46 -14.98 -14.06
N PHE A 100 11.25 -15.33 -12.78
CA PHE A 100 10.39 -16.47 -12.41
C PHE A 100 8.90 -16.15 -12.50
N PHE A 101 8.53 -14.90 -12.21
CA PHE A 101 7.18 -14.39 -12.39
C PHE A 101 7.19 -13.43 -13.57
N PRO A 102 7.06 -13.88 -14.83
CA PRO A 102 6.97 -12.98 -15.96
C PRO A 102 5.59 -12.33 -15.97
N VAL A 103 5.41 -11.26 -15.21
CA VAL A 103 4.28 -10.36 -15.41
C VAL A 103 4.58 -9.59 -16.69
N SER A 104 3.59 -9.47 -17.57
CA SER A 104 3.64 -8.64 -18.77
C SER A 104 3.67 -7.15 -18.39
N LEU A 105 4.75 -6.70 -17.75
CA LEU A 105 5.00 -5.33 -17.29
C LEU A 105 5.41 -4.39 -18.42
N GLN A 106 5.11 -4.73 -19.67
CA GLN A 106 5.38 -3.85 -20.79
C GLN A 106 4.43 -2.64 -20.84
N SER A 107 3.35 -2.63 -20.05
CA SER A 107 2.57 -1.43 -19.81
C SER A 107 2.88 -0.89 -18.41
N ASP A 108 3.05 0.42 -18.28
CA ASP A 108 3.05 1.17 -17.00
C ASP A 108 1.72 1.04 -16.21
N GLU A 109 0.91 0.03 -16.53
CA GLU A 109 -0.35 -0.23 -15.87
C GLU A 109 -0.09 -0.87 -14.52
N ILE A 110 -0.42 -0.12 -13.46
CA ILE A 110 -0.60 -0.65 -12.10
C ILE A 110 -1.25 -2.04 -12.18
N MET A 111 -0.64 -3.03 -11.55
CA MET A 111 -1.16 -4.39 -11.54
C MET A 111 -2.61 -4.39 -11.04
N VAL A 112 -3.52 -4.95 -11.84
CA VAL A 112 -4.95 -4.96 -11.57
C VAL A 112 -5.39 -6.40 -11.31
N GLU A 113 -6.16 -6.61 -10.25
CA GLU A 113 -6.98 -7.81 -10.08
C GLU A 113 -8.44 -7.53 -10.44
N GLU A 114 -9.11 -8.55 -10.95
CA GLU A 114 -10.57 -8.59 -11.09
C GLU A 114 -11.19 -9.23 -9.85
N ILE A 115 -12.10 -8.50 -9.21
CA ILE A 115 -12.91 -8.98 -8.10
C ILE A 115 -14.32 -9.23 -8.62
N VAL A 116 -14.81 -10.44 -8.43
CA VAL A 116 -16.21 -10.79 -8.63
C VAL A 116 -16.90 -10.79 -7.27
N PHE A 117 -17.94 -9.98 -7.12
CA PHE A 117 -18.70 -9.89 -5.88
C PHE A 117 -20.20 -9.76 -6.14
N GLN A 118 -20.98 -10.29 -5.21
CA GLN A 118 -22.43 -10.19 -5.20
C GLN A 118 -22.83 -9.08 -4.23
N ALA A 119 -23.72 -8.16 -4.63
CA ALA A 119 -24.25 -7.14 -3.72
C ALA A 119 -25.69 -6.76 -4.09
N ALA A 120 -26.46 -6.30 -3.09
CA ALA A 120 -27.76 -5.67 -3.29
C ALA A 120 -27.59 -4.15 -3.15
N ILE A 121 -27.99 -3.39 -4.17
CA ILE A 121 -28.02 -1.93 -4.10
C ILE A 121 -29.43 -1.50 -3.65
N PRO A 122 -29.57 -0.73 -2.55
CA PRO A 122 -30.87 -0.40 -1.93
C PRO A 122 -31.92 0.29 -2.81
N SER A 123 -31.54 0.85 -3.96
CA SER A 123 -32.37 1.84 -4.68
C SER A 123 -32.97 1.33 -5.99
N PHE A 124 -32.95 0.03 -6.29
CA PHE A 124 -33.36 -0.49 -7.61
C PHE A 124 -34.64 -1.31 -7.62
N HIS A 125 -35.59 -0.82 -8.42
CA HIS A 125 -36.76 -1.56 -8.89
C HIS A 125 -36.42 -2.31 -10.19
N CYS A 126 -37.09 -3.43 -10.42
CA CYS A 126 -36.86 -4.36 -11.53
C CYS A 126 -36.93 -3.67 -12.91
N GLY A 127 -36.06 -4.04 -13.87
CA GLY A 127 -36.13 -3.60 -15.28
C GLY A 127 -35.13 -2.52 -15.72
N ILE A 128 -34.02 -2.36 -15.00
CA ILE A 128 -32.96 -1.37 -15.30
C ILE A 128 -31.89 -2.03 -16.15
N SER A 129 -31.29 -1.28 -17.09
CA SER A 129 -30.22 -1.84 -17.93
C SER A 129 -28.91 -2.04 -17.14
N SER A 130 -28.08 -2.99 -17.56
CA SER A 130 -26.74 -3.23 -17.01
C SER A 130 -25.86 -1.96 -16.95
N GLU A 131 -25.98 -1.08 -17.94
CA GLU A 131 -25.27 0.21 -17.97
C GLU A 131 -25.72 1.16 -16.86
N GLN A 132 -27.03 1.27 -16.63
CA GLN A 132 -27.59 2.11 -15.57
C GLN A 132 -27.21 1.57 -14.18
N LEU A 133 -27.17 0.25 -14.01
CA LEU A 133 -26.69 -0.39 -12.78
C LEU A 133 -25.22 -0.08 -12.53
N THR A 134 -24.38 -0.17 -13.56
CA THR A 134 -22.95 0.15 -13.49
C THR A 134 -22.73 1.63 -13.13
N GLN A 135 -23.45 2.54 -13.79
CA GLN A 135 -23.35 3.97 -13.53
C GLN A 135 -23.77 4.30 -12.10
N SER A 136 -24.82 3.65 -11.62
CA SER A 136 -25.30 3.89 -10.26
C SER A 136 -24.40 3.31 -9.18
N PHE A 137 -23.84 2.12 -9.43
CA PHE A 137 -22.80 1.57 -8.56
C PHE A 137 -21.63 2.55 -8.43
N ARG A 138 -21.16 3.10 -9.56
CA ARG A 138 -20.08 4.10 -9.54
C ARG A 138 -20.47 5.36 -8.77
N ALA A 139 -21.70 5.85 -8.95
CA ALA A 139 -22.22 7.01 -8.24
C ALA A 139 -22.35 6.78 -6.72
N LEU A 140 -22.59 5.54 -6.30
CA LEU A 140 -22.71 5.16 -4.89
C LEU A 140 -21.33 4.97 -4.22
N VAL A 141 -20.41 4.25 -4.87
CA VAL A 141 -19.12 3.88 -4.27
C VAL A 141 -18.11 5.03 -4.32
N GLN A 142 -18.15 5.85 -5.39
CA GLN A 142 -17.27 7.02 -5.61
C GLN A 142 -15.81 6.73 -5.22
N ASP A 143 -15.22 5.69 -5.81
CA ASP A 143 -13.82 5.34 -5.60
C ASP A 143 -13.09 5.31 -6.94
N GLU A 144 -12.24 6.32 -7.16
CA GLU A 144 -11.45 6.49 -8.39
C GLU A 144 -10.47 5.35 -8.64
N ARG A 145 -10.13 4.59 -7.59
CA ARG A 145 -9.23 3.44 -7.71
C ARG A 145 -9.91 2.26 -8.41
N ILE A 146 -11.24 2.22 -8.43
CA ILE A 146 -11.98 1.20 -9.18
C ILE A 146 -11.99 1.59 -10.67
N ARG A 147 -11.07 0.99 -11.44
CA ARG A 147 -10.86 1.32 -12.85
C ARG A 147 -12.07 0.96 -13.70
N GLN A 148 -12.54 -0.28 -13.59
CA GLN A 148 -13.66 -0.79 -14.36
C GLN A 148 -14.66 -1.50 -13.45
N VAL A 149 -15.94 -1.36 -13.77
CA VAL A 149 -17.03 -2.13 -13.17
C VAL A 149 -17.92 -2.62 -14.30
N THR A 150 -18.27 -3.89 -14.27
CA THR A 150 -19.20 -4.50 -15.22
C THR A 150 -20.19 -5.37 -14.45
N THR A 151 -21.49 -5.19 -14.70
CA THR A 151 -22.50 -6.11 -14.19
C THR A 151 -22.50 -7.38 -15.03
N LEU A 152 -22.25 -8.53 -14.41
CA LEU A 152 -22.14 -9.83 -15.10
C LEU A 152 -23.49 -10.50 -15.31
N MET A 153 -24.35 -10.45 -14.30
CA MET A 153 -25.64 -11.12 -14.33
C MET A 153 -26.62 -10.44 -13.38
N GLU A 154 -27.85 -10.29 -13.85
CA GLU A 154 -29.01 -10.02 -13.01
C GLU A 154 -29.51 -11.37 -12.51
N VAL A 155 -29.40 -11.63 -11.21
CA VAL A 155 -30.07 -12.79 -10.62
C VAL A 155 -31.55 -12.43 -10.57
N PRO A 156 -32.43 -13.15 -11.30
CA PRO A 156 -33.86 -12.88 -11.24
C PRO A 156 -34.28 -12.98 -9.77
N ALA A 157 -34.93 -11.94 -9.25
CA ALA A 157 -35.61 -12.09 -7.98
C ALA A 157 -36.67 -13.16 -8.18
N ASP A 158 -36.54 -14.32 -7.52
CA ASP A 158 -37.60 -15.31 -7.49
C ASP A 158 -38.89 -14.56 -7.16
N GLY A 159 -39.87 -14.62 -8.08
CA GLY A 159 -40.92 -13.62 -8.28
C GLY A 159 -41.89 -13.37 -7.11
N ASN A 160 -41.58 -13.85 -5.91
CA ASN A 160 -42.33 -13.67 -4.67
C ASN A 160 -41.61 -12.86 -3.59
N THR A 161 -40.34 -12.48 -3.74
CA THR A 161 -39.65 -11.65 -2.75
C THR A 161 -39.48 -10.23 -3.25
N ALA A 162 -40.19 -9.27 -2.63
CA ALA A 162 -40.04 -7.83 -2.81
C ALA A 162 -38.68 -7.27 -2.30
N GLY A 163 -37.64 -8.10 -2.29
CA GLY A 163 -36.28 -7.72 -1.88
C GLY A 163 -35.48 -7.21 -3.07
N ALA A 164 -34.57 -6.27 -2.81
CA ALA A 164 -33.57 -5.84 -3.79
C ALA A 164 -32.83 -7.07 -4.34
N GLY A 165 -32.95 -7.32 -5.64
CA GLY A 165 -32.29 -8.45 -6.29
C GLY A 165 -30.78 -8.37 -6.10
N LEU A 166 -30.16 -9.49 -5.72
CA LEU A 166 -28.71 -9.59 -5.62
C LEU A 166 -28.13 -9.55 -7.03
N GLN A 167 -27.17 -8.66 -7.28
CA GLN A 167 -26.53 -8.53 -8.57
C GLN A 167 -25.08 -8.96 -8.49
N LEU A 168 -24.57 -9.50 -9.60
CA LEU A 168 -23.18 -9.91 -9.71
C LEU A 168 -22.37 -8.84 -10.44
N TYR A 169 -21.34 -8.33 -9.77
CA TYR A 169 -20.44 -7.33 -10.30
C TYR A 169 -19.04 -7.90 -10.48
N LYS A 170 -18.38 -7.44 -11.54
CA LYS A 170 -16.93 -7.57 -11.73
C LYS A 170 -16.30 -6.20 -11.63
N ALA A 171 -15.37 -6.00 -10.71
CA ALA A 171 -14.62 -4.77 -10.55
C ALA A 171 -13.13 -5.01 -10.76
N SER A 172 -12.49 -4.14 -11.53
CA SER A 172 -11.05 -4.13 -11.75
C SER A 172 -10.39 -3.14 -10.79
N VAL A 173 -9.55 -3.64 -9.88
CA VAL A 173 -8.93 -2.85 -8.80
C VAL A 173 -7.41 -3.04 -8.73
N PRO A 174 -6.65 -2.05 -8.26
CA PRO A 174 -5.23 -2.23 -7.98
C PRO A 174 -4.99 -3.32 -6.94
N THR A 175 -3.90 -4.07 -7.09
CA THR A 175 -3.52 -5.19 -6.22
C THR A 175 -3.03 -4.75 -4.82
N TYR A 176 -2.64 -5.72 -3.99
CA TYR A 176 -2.05 -5.53 -2.65
C TYR A 176 -2.89 -4.70 -1.66
N LYS A 177 -2.27 -3.71 -1.01
CA LYS A 177 -2.87 -2.92 0.07
C LYS A 177 -4.04 -2.08 -0.42
N THR A 178 -3.93 -1.59 -1.65
CA THR A 178 -5.00 -0.81 -2.29
C THR A 178 -6.27 -1.64 -2.43
N MET A 179 -6.16 -2.89 -2.89
CA MET A 179 -7.30 -3.82 -2.96
C MET A 179 -8.02 -3.96 -1.63
N GLY A 180 -7.27 -4.17 -0.53
CA GLY A 180 -7.83 -4.29 0.81
C GLY A 180 -8.63 -3.06 1.22
N SER A 181 -8.11 -1.87 0.97
CA SER A 181 -8.81 -0.61 1.28
C SER A 181 -10.07 -0.40 0.43
N VAL A 182 -10.08 -0.84 -0.83
CA VAL A 182 -11.25 -0.82 -1.71
C VAL A 182 -12.31 -1.80 -1.19
N LEU A 183 -11.92 -3.03 -0.84
CA LEU A 183 -12.83 -4.03 -0.28
C LEU A 183 -13.45 -3.57 1.05
N MET A 184 -12.69 -2.93 1.94
CA MET A 184 -13.22 -2.37 3.18
C MET A 184 -14.25 -1.26 2.91
N LYS A 185 -13.98 -0.37 1.94
CA LYS A 185 -14.92 0.68 1.54
C LYS A 185 -16.18 0.09 0.88
N LEU A 186 -16.02 -0.94 0.05
CA LEU A 186 -17.15 -1.65 -0.54
C LEU A 186 -18.02 -2.29 0.55
N GLY A 187 -17.41 -2.95 1.54
CA GLY A 187 -18.14 -3.56 2.65
C GLY A 187 -18.86 -2.55 3.55
N SER A 188 -18.32 -1.34 3.73
CA SER A 188 -18.98 -0.29 4.53
C SER A 188 -20.16 0.37 3.80
N ILE A 189 -20.07 0.51 2.48
CA ILE A 189 -21.14 1.10 1.65
C ILE A 189 -22.21 0.06 1.29
N LEU A 190 -21.80 -1.18 1.04
CA LEU A 190 -22.65 -2.30 0.65
C LEU A 190 -22.49 -3.44 1.67
N PRO A 191 -23.19 -3.39 2.82
CA PRO A 191 -23.11 -4.45 3.84
C PRO A 191 -23.56 -5.83 3.35
N SER A 192 -24.32 -5.87 2.25
CA SER A 192 -24.74 -7.09 1.57
C SER A 192 -23.67 -7.66 0.63
N ALA A 193 -22.55 -6.95 0.42
CA ALA A 193 -21.52 -7.36 -0.51
C ALA A 193 -20.80 -8.63 -0.04
N ARG A 194 -20.67 -9.58 -0.95
CA ARG A 194 -19.96 -10.85 -0.76
C ARG A 194 -18.98 -11.03 -1.90
N VAL A 195 -17.69 -11.03 -1.58
CA VAL A 195 -16.65 -11.38 -2.55
C VAL A 195 -16.76 -12.87 -2.86
N LEU A 196 -16.91 -13.20 -4.13
CA LEU A 196 -17.02 -14.59 -4.60
C LEU A 196 -15.68 -15.10 -5.14
N GLN A 197 -14.96 -14.24 -5.87
CA GLN A 197 -13.71 -14.60 -6.50
C GLN A 197 -12.81 -13.37 -6.64
N ILE A 198 -11.51 -13.60 -6.52
CA ILE A 198 -10.46 -12.66 -6.92
C ILE A 198 -9.63 -13.39 -7.99
N SER A 199 -9.35 -12.73 -9.12
CA SER A 199 -8.53 -13.32 -10.18
C SER A 199 -7.16 -13.76 -9.65
N GLY A 200 -6.60 -14.81 -10.24
CA GLY A 200 -5.27 -15.31 -9.86
C GLY A 200 -5.16 -15.95 -8.47
N HIS A 201 -6.22 -15.95 -7.65
CA HIS A 201 -6.16 -16.39 -6.26
C HIS A 201 -7.19 -17.49 -5.96
N ALA A 202 -6.69 -18.70 -5.68
CA ALA A 202 -7.51 -19.80 -5.14
C ALA A 202 -7.77 -19.66 -3.63
N VAL A 203 -6.87 -18.94 -2.93
CA VAL A 203 -6.92 -18.70 -1.49
C VAL A 203 -6.65 -17.23 -1.25
N VAL A 204 -7.49 -16.59 -0.43
CA VAL A 204 -7.31 -15.18 -0.03
C VAL A 204 -6.84 -15.15 1.42
N GLN A 205 -5.72 -14.48 1.65
CA GLN A 205 -5.20 -14.25 2.99
C GLN A 205 -5.68 -12.89 3.50
N VAL A 206 -6.32 -12.89 4.66
CA VAL A 206 -6.83 -11.67 5.29
C VAL A 206 -6.08 -11.41 6.58
N ARG A 207 -5.51 -10.20 6.70
CA ARG A 207 -4.93 -9.72 7.94
C ARG A 207 -5.99 -9.00 8.76
N LEU A 208 -6.28 -9.52 9.95
CA LEU A 208 -7.15 -8.87 10.92
C LEU A 208 -6.32 -8.18 11.99
N THR A 209 -6.62 -6.91 12.25
CA THR A 209 -6.02 -6.14 13.35
C THR A 209 -7.13 -5.83 14.34
N VAL A 210 -6.92 -6.18 15.60
CA VAL A 210 -7.88 -5.94 16.68
C VAL A 210 -7.29 -4.88 17.59
N ASP A 211 -7.91 -3.71 17.62
CA ASP A 211 -7.56 -2.67 18.57
C ASP A 211 -8.30 -2.92 19.88
N ILE A 212 -7.55 -3.17 20.96
CA ILE A 212 -8.10 -3.46 22.28
C ILE A 212 -7.92 -2.18 23.08
N GLN A 213 -8.97 -1.35 23.08
CA GLN A 213 -9.00 -0.12 23.88
C GLN A 213 -8.83 -0.49 25.35
N SER A 214 -7.66 -0.21 25.91
CA SER A 214 -7.44 -0.29 27.35
C SER A 214 -8.09 0.94 27.97
N ASP A 215 -9.06 0.73 28.85
CA ASP A 215 -9.67 1.80 29.65
C ASP A 215 -8.57 2.43 30.54
N HIS A 216 -7.89 3.45 30.02
CA HIS A 216 -6.74 4.10 30.67
C HIS A 216 -7.08 4.88 31.93
N ASN A 217 -8.36 4.93 32.33
CA ASN A 217 -8.83 5.77 33.42
C ASN A 217 -8.73 5.19 34.83
N ASN A 218 -8.18 3.98 35.06
CA ASN A 218 -8.04 3.48 36.43
C ASN A 218 -6.79 2.62 36.72
N GLN A 219 -5.93 3.15 37.60
CA GLN A 219 -4.95 2.46 38.45
C GLN A 219 -3.71 1.83 37.78
N GLN A 220 -2.66 2.63 37.67
CA GLN A 220 -1.33 2.23 37.22
C GLN A 220 -0.63 1.23 38.17
N ARG A 221 0.02 0.24 37.54
CA ARG A 221 1.06 -0.71 38.02
C ARG A 221 0.68 -2.13 38.44
N LYS A 222 -0.57 -2.45 38.82
CA LYS A 222 -1.01 -3.87 38.98
C LYS A 222 -1.70 -4.45 37.73
N HIS A 223 -1.79 -3.67 36.65
CA HIS A 223 -2.68 -3.96 35.51
C HIS A 223 -2.02 -4.59 34.27
N VAL A 224 -0.69 -4.56 34.12
CA VAL A 224 -0.03 -5.08 32.90
C VAL A 224 -0.33 -6.57 32.68
N GLN A 225 -0.18 -7.40 33.72
CA GLN A 225 -0.49 -8.84 33.61
C GLN A 225 -1.98 -9.15 33.36
N LYS A 226 -2.89 -8.27 33.80
CA LYS A 226 -4.33 -8.45 33.56
C LYS A 226 -4.71 -8.06 32.13
N GLU A 227 -4.04 -7.06 31.58
CA GLU A 227 -4.27 -6.60 30.20
C GLU A 227 -3.86 -7.68 29.19
N ASP A 228 -2.69 -8.30 29.38
CA ASP A 228 -2.21 -9.38 28.50
C ASP A 228 -3.16 -10.59 28.53
N ALA A 229 -3.63 -10.99 29.72
CA ALA A 229 -4.61 -12.08 29.86
C ALA A 229 -5.96 -11.76 29.18
N GLN A 230 -6.39 -10.50 29.22
CA GLN A 230 -7.61 -10.06 28.54
C GLN A 230 -7.43 -10.09 27.01
N LYS A 231 -6.28 -9.61 26.50
CA LYS A 231 -5.96 -9.65 25.07
C LYS A 231 -5.96 -11.08 24.53
N ASP A 232 -5.31 -11.99 25.25
CA ASP A 232 -5.30 -13.42 24.91
C ASP A 232 -6.70 -14.02 24.88
N THR A 233 -7.57 -13.63 25.82
CA THR A 233 -8.95 -14.13 25.88
C THR A 233 -9.76 -13.68 24.66
N VAL A 234 -9.67 -12.38 24.31
CA VAL A 234 -10.36 -11.82 23.14
C VAL A 234 -9.85 -12.46 21.84
N LEU A 235 -8.54 -12.61 21.68
CA LEU A 235 -7.94 -13.23 20.49
C LEU A 235 -8.34 -14.70 20.35
N ARG A 236 -8.38 -15.47 21.45
CA ARG A 236 -8.86 -16.86 21.43
C ARG A 236 -10.32 -16.95 21.01
N GLN A 237 -11.17 -16.09 21.55
CA GLN A 237 -12.59 -16.07 21.19
C GLN A 237 -12.78 -15.73 19.70
N LEU A 238 -12.11 -14.68 19.22
CA LEU A 238 -12.16 -14.27 17.81
C LEU A 238 -11.74 -15.40 16.88
N LYS A 239 -10.63 -16.09 17.20
CA LYS A 239 -10.18 -17.25 16.41
C LYS A 239 -11.19 -18.37 16.38
N GLN A 240 -11.80 -18.67 17.53
CA GLN A 240 -12.82 -19.70 17.60
C GLN A 240 -14.02 -19.34 16.73
N ASP A 241 -14.43 -18.07 16.73
CA ASP A 241 -15.53 -17.59 15.90
C ASP A 241 -15.18 -17.59 14.41
N LEU A 242 -13.95 -17.21 14.03
CA LEU A 242 -13.48 -17.30 12.64
C LEU A 242 -13.41 -18.74 12.14
N CYS A 243 -12.93 -19.67 12.95
CA CYS A 243 -12.87 -21.10 12.59
C CYS A 243 -14.25 -21.77 12.44
N ARG A 244 -15.34 -21.10 12.89
CA ARG A 244 -16.72 -21.57 12.64
C ARG A 244 -17.22 -21.21 11.24
N ILE A 245 -16.55 -20.29 10.55
CA ILE A 245 -16.89 -19.89 9.18
C ILE A 245 -16.33 -20.95 8.22
N GLU A 246 -17.19 -21.53 7.40
CA GLU A 246 -16.79 -22.54 6.41
C GLU A 246 -15.75 -21.95 5.43
N GLY A 247 -14.68 -22.71 5.17
CA GLY A 247 -13.60 -22.29 4.28
C GLY A 247 -12.59 -21.30 4.89
N VAL A 248 -12.78 -20.86 6.14
CA VAL A 248 -11.84 -19.97 6.84
C VAL A 248 -10.90 -20.77 7.73
N SER A 249 -9.60 -20.51 7.64
CA SER A 249 -8.58 -21.07 8.52
C SER A 249 -7.66 -19.99 9.06
N VAL A 250 -7.30 -20.12 10.34
CA VAL A 250 -6.31 -19.23 10.98
C VAL A 250 -4.92 -19.80 10.72
N LEU A 251 -4.05 -19.01 10.08
CA LEU A 251 -2.70 -19.43 9.72
C LEU A 251 -1.72 -19.30 10.90
N PHE A 252 -1.48 -18.07 11.36
CA PHE A 252 -0.58 -17.78 12.48
C PHE A 252 -0.91 -16.40 13.06
N ASP A 253 -0.45 -16.18 14.28
CA ASP A 253 -0.43 -14.84 14.89
C ASP A 253 0.96 -14.25 14.78
N TYR A 254 1.02 -12.94 14.73
CA TYR A 254 2.26 -12.22 14.94
C TYR A 254 1.96 -10.87 15.60
N CYS A 255 2.92 -10.40 16.38
CA CYS A 255 2.91 -9.06 16.94
C CYS A 255 4.14 -8.33 16.43
N PHE A 256 3.99 -7.10 15.94
CA PHE A 256 5.14 -6.24 15.79
C PHE A 256 5.67 -5.93 17.19
N ALA A 257 6.99 -5.95 17.38
CA ALA A 257 7.58 -5.37 18.57
C ALA A 257 7.08 -3.92 18.64
N ASN A 258 6.31 -3.56 19.67
CA ASN A 258 5.77 -2.22 19.81
C ASN A 258 6.92 -1.21 19.64
N ASP A 259 6.67 -0.06 18.99
CA ASP A 259 7.64 1.04 18.86
C ASP A 259 8.18 1.52 20.24
N ASN A 260 7.48 1.17 21.33
CA ASN A 260 7.89 1.45 22.71
C ASN A 260 8.84 0.42 23.35
N GLU A 261 8.96 -0.80 22.82
CA GLU A 261 9.95 -1.78 23.32
C GLU A 261 11.32 -1.62 22.65
N ALA A 262 11.36 -1.15 21.40
CA ALA A 262 12.61 -0.86 20.69
C ALA A 262 13.43 0.28 21.33
N LEU A 263 12.80 1.17 22.10
CA LEU A 263 13.45 2.22 22.89
C LEU A 263 14.00 1.74 24.24
N ARG A 264 13.86 0.45 24.58
CA ARG A 264 14.47 -0.18 25.77
C ARG A 264 15.69 -1.04 25.43
N VAL A 265 16.41 -0.73 24.36
CA VAL A 265 17.80 -1.19 24.24
C VAL A 265 18.62 -0.44 25.29
N GLN A 266 19.10 -1.21 26.25
CA GLN A 266 19.88 -0.79 27.41
C GLN A 266 20.97 0.23 27.04
N THR A 267 20.96 1.38 27.72
CA THR A 267 22.17 2.18 27.97
C THR A 267 22.82 1.69 29.26
#